data_AF-A0A6V7UTW6-F1
#
_entry.id   AF-A0A6V7UTW6-F1
#
_cell.length_a   1.000
_cell.length_b   1.000
_cell.length_c   1.000
_cell.angle_alpha   90.00
_cell.angle_beta   90.00
_cell.angle_gamma   90.00
#
_symmetry.space_group_name_H-M   'P 1'
#
loop_
_entity.id
_entity.type
_entity.pdbx_description
1 polymer ?
#
loop_
_entity_poly.entity_id
_entity_poly.type
_entity_poly.pdbx_seq_one_letter_code
_entity_poly.pdbx_strand_id
1 'polypeptide(L)'
;MRSLKLEEIEEEYKDLWPGGHWRPKECKSRQKVAIVVPYRNREPHLRTFLHNIHRFLQKQQLDYAIFVVEQIGDFAFNKGRLTNIGVLEALRVYPFDCIIFNDVDTYPENDNLLYRCSTDPKYTRHLSVYLERGGYKELYADFVGGVLALTVEQLRKINGYSNDFWGWGGEDDDLNTRVKLANMSFQRNKTEISRFRTFKHGTDHGNDPHPCRFKLIGLTKQKYLTDGFSNLNYRVESINYGKLYTHIKADVFEEEYNKWKEYIKTIGC
;
A
#
# COMPACT_ATOMS: atom_id res chain seq x y z
N MET A 1 13.01 -24.74 0.82
CA MET A 1 13.59 -23.72 1.73
C MET A 1 12.78 -23.72 3.01
N ARG A 2 13.42 -23.76 4.18
CA ARG A 2 12.74 -23.55 5.46
C ARG A 2 12.17 -22.12 5.47
N SER A 3 10.93 -21.96 5.90
CA SER A 3 10.37 -20.63 6.17
C SER A 3 11.16 -20.04 7.33
N LEU A 4 11.79 -18.88 7.13
CA LEU A 4 12.39 -18.11 8.22
C LEU A 4 11.29 -17.74 9.22
N LYS A 5 11.60 -17.76 10.51
CA LYS A 5 10.76 -17.20 11.58
C LYS A 5 11.03 -15.71 11.73
N LEU A 6 10.11 -14.98 12.37
CA LEU A 6 10.29 -13.54 12.60
C LEU A 6 11.52 -13.24 13.45
N GLU A 7 11.77 -14.05 14.48
CA GLU A 7 12.90 -13.86 15.40
C GLU A 7 14.24 -14.00 14.68
N GLU A 8 14.33 -14.93 13.72
CA GLU A 8 15.54 -15.10 12.88
C GLU A 8 15.79 -13.85 12.03
N ILE A 9 14.74 -13.22 11.51
CA ILE A 9 14.85 -11.98 10.72
C ILE A 9 15.22 -10.79 11.63
N GLU A 10 14.67 -10.72 12.85
CA GLU A 10 15.00 -9.69 13.84
C GLU A 10 16.48 -9.69 14.23
N GLU A 11 17.09 -10.88 14.32
CA GLU A 11 18.52 -11.04 14.61
C GLU A 11 19.42 -10.54 13.46
N GLU A 12 18.96 -10.58 12.21
CA GLU A 12 19.70 -10.04 11.07
C GLU A 12 19.72 -8.50 11.06
N TYR A 13 18.61 -7.87 11.46
CA TYR A 13 18.42 -6.42 11.35
C TYR A 13 18.56 -5.69 12.70
N LYS A 14 19.72 -5.85 13.34
CA LYS A 14 19.99 -5.30 14.69
C LYS A 14 19.99 -3.77 14.75
N ASP A 15 20.27 -3.10 13.64
CA ASP A 15 20.40 -1.64 13.55
C ASP A 15 19.07 -0.90 13.32
N LEU A 16 17.96 -1.62 13.12
CA LEU A 16 16.62 -1.02 13.09
C LEU A 16 16.24 -0.44 14.45
N TRP A 17 15.58 0.71 14.43
CA TRP A 17 14.86 1.24 15.57
C TRP A 17 13.45 0.62 15.67
N PRO A 18 12.82 0.68 16.86
CA PRO A 18 11.44 0.23 17.02
C PRO A 18 10.51 0.82 15.96
N GLY A 19 9.55 0.01 15.51
CA GLY A 19 8.65 0.33 14.41
C GLY A 19 9.20 0.04 13.01
N GLY A 20 10.31 -0.69 12.90
CA GLY A 20 10.96 -0.97 11.61
C GLY A 20 11.60 0.26 10.98
N HIS A 21 12.02 1.22 11.80
CA HIS A 21 12.57 2.49 11.35
C HIS A 21 14.08 2.39 11.18
N TRP A 22 14.60 2.83 10.04
CA TRP A 22 16.02 2.96 9.79
C TRP A 22 16.36 4.26 9.05
N ARG A 23 17.55 4.78 9.30
CA ARG A 23 18.13 5.88 8.52
C ARG A 23 19.66 5.74 8.46
N PRO A 24 20.32 6.22 7.38
CA PRO A 24 21.78 6.22 7.31
C PRO A 24 22.40 7.08 8.42
N LYS A 25 23.58 6.67 8.92
CA LYS A 25 24.30 7.39 9.99
C LYS A 25 25.26 8.43 9.44
N GLU A 26 25.80 8.18 8.25
CA GLU A 26 26.87 8.95 7.62
C GLU A 26 26.36 10.02 6.67
N CYS A 27 25.05 10.01 6.35
CA CYS A 27 24.43 10.98 5.46
C CYS A 27 22.98 11.26 5.85
N LYS A 28 22.40 12.31 5.26
CA LYS A 28 20.97 12.62 5.38
C LYS A 28 20.25 12.14 4.13
N SER A 29 19.24 11.29 4.31
CA SER A 29 18.41 10.85 3.19
C SER A 29 17.66 12.02 2.55
N ARG A 30 17.45 11.96 1.23
CA ARG A 30 16.76 13.01 0.48
C ARG A 30 15.25 13.04 0.73
N GLN A 31 14.67 11.90 1.11
CA GLN A 31 13.26 11.77 1.41
C GLN A 31 13.09 10.80 2.58
N LYS A 32 12.13 11.11 3.46
CA LYS A 32 11.65 10.21 4.50
C LYS A 32 10.47 9.43 3.95
N VAL A 33 10.52 8.10 4.03
CA VAL A 33 9.61 7.22 3.32
C VAL A 33 8.82 6.34 4.31
N ALA A 34 7.50 6.43 4.31
CA ALA A 34 6.65 5.46 4.98
C ALA A 34 6.26 4.36 3.99
N ILE A 35 6.54 3.10 4.33
CA ILE A 35 6.03 1.95 3.59
C ILE A 35 4.75 1.47 4.27
N VAL A 36 3.61 1.62 3.60
CA VAL A 36 2.29 1.21 4.10
C VAL A 36 1.89 -0.10 3.43
N VAL A 37 1.65 -1.11 4.27
CA VAL A 37 1.36 -2.49 3.85
C VAL A 37 -0.03 -2.88 4.38
N PRO A 38 -1.09 -2.82 3.56
CA PRO A 38 -2.40 -3.32 3.95
C PRO A 38 -2.35 -4.85 4.11
N TYR A 39 -2.92 -5.37 5.20
CA TYR A 39 -2.67 -6.73 5.65
C TYR A 39 -3.88 -7.40 6.31
N ARG A 40 -4.02 -8.72 6.13
CA ARG A 40 -4.85 -9.61 6.95
C ARG A 40 -4.43 -11.06 6.73
N ASN A 41 -4.17 -11.83 7.78
CA ASN A 41 -3.95 -13.29 7.73
C ASN A 41 -2.93 -13.77 6.66
N ARG A 42 -1.78 -13.08 6.57
CA ARG A 42 -0.75 -13.29 5.53
C ARG A 42 0.66 -13.47 6.11
N GLU A 43 0.75 -14.11 7.28
CA GLU A 43 2.00 -14.14 8.05
C GLU A 43 3.20 -14.73 7.28
N PRO A 44 3.07 -15.82 6.50
CA PRO A 44 4.19 -16.32 5.69
C PRO A 44 4.67 -15.33 4.63
N HIS A 45 3.75 -14.59 4.00
CA HIS A 45 4.05 -13.53 3.05
C HIS A 45 4.75 -12.37 3.75
N LEU A 46 4.25 -11.95 4.91
CA LEU A 46 4.84 -10.86 5.68
C LEU A 46 6.28 -11.17 6.09
N ARG A 47 6.57 -12.38 6.57
CA ARG A 47 7.95 -12.79 6.90
C ARG A 47 8.86 -12.68 5.69
N THR A 48 8.41 -13.19 4.54
CA THR A 48 9.21 -13.16 3.32
C THR A 48 9.39 -11.73 2.80
N PHE A 49 8.36 -10.89 2.90
CA PHE A 49 8.41 -9.47 2.58
C PHE A 49 9.45 -8.75 3.45
N LEU A 50 9.35 -8.85 4.79
CA LEU A 50 10.24 -8.17 5.74
C LEU A 50 11.70 -8.57 5.54
N HIS A 51 11.97 -9.87 5.38
CA HIS A 51 13.32 -10.38 5.16
C HIS A 51 13.98 -9.79 3.91
N ASN A 52 13.22 -9.57 2.82
CA ASN A 52 13.77 -9.02 1.58
C ASN A 52 13.78 -7.49 1.55
N ILE A 53 12.72 -6.85 2.04
CA ILE A 53 12.51 -5.41 1.83
C ILE A 53 13.48 -4.55 2.67
N HIS A 54 13.81 -4.95 3.89
CA HIS A 54 14.73 -4.17 4.73
C HIS A 54 16.11 -4.04 4.09
N ARG A 55 16.71 -5.15 3.64
CA ARG A 55 17.99 -5.15 2.92
C ARG A 55 17.94 -4.28 1.68
N PHE A 56 16.85 -4.35 0.92
CA PHE A 56 16.66 -3.55 -0.28
C PHE A 56 16.58 -2.04 0.03
N LEU A 57 15.82 -1.63 1.06
CA LEU A 57 15.65 -0.22 1.45
C LEU A 57 16.93 0.36 2.08
N GLN A 58 17.64 -0.42 2.91
CA GLN A 58 18.89 0.01 3.55
C GLN A 58 20.00 0.29 2.53
N LYS A 59 20.12 -0.54 1.47
CA LYS A 59 21.06 -0.31 0.36
C LYS A 59 20.84 1.04 -0.34
N GLN A 60 19.60 1.56 -0.32
CA GLN A 60 19.25 2.84 -0.92
C GLN A 60 19.47 4.04 0.01
N GLN A 61 19.95 3.82 1.24
CA GLN A 61 20.19 4.88 2.23
C GLN A 61 18.94 5.75 2.49
N LEU A 62 17.77 5.10 2.55
CA LEU A 62 16.50 5.77 2.86
C LEU A 62 16.38 6.05 4.36
N ASP A 63 15.71 7.14 4.73
CA ASP A 63 15.11 7.28 6.06
C ASP A 63 13.70 6.70 5.95
N TYR A 64 13.46 5.50 6.45
CA TYR A 64 12.20 4.79 6.21
C TYR A 64 11.65 4.10 7.46
N ALA A 65 10.33 3.90 7.49
CA ALA A 65 9.69 2.98 8.43
C ALA A 65 8.58 2.17 7.74
N ILE A 66 8.28 0.99 8.29
CA ILE A 66 7.28 0.07 7.74
C ILE A 66 6.05 0.02 8.65
N PHE A 67 4.87 0.21 8.07
CA PHE A 67 3.58 0.20 8.73
C PHE A 67 2.72 -0.93 8.14
N VAL A 68 2.54 -2.00 8.90
CA VAL A 68 1.64 -3.09 8.55
C VAL A 68 0.28 -2.79 9.17
N VAL A 69 -0.74 -2.59 8.33
CA VAL A 69 -2.08 -2.20 8.75
C VAL A 69 -3.01 -3.40 8.62
N GLU A 70 -3.32 -4.03 9.75
CA GLU A 70 -4.15 -5.21 9.84
C GLU A 70 -5.63 -4.84 9.99
N GLN A 71 -6.47 -5.35 9.07
CA GLN A 71 -7.93 -5.25 9.19
C GLN A 71 -8.46 -6.25 10.21
N ILE A 72 -9.26 -5.76 11.16
CA ILE A 72 -9.99 -6.59 12.10
C ILE A 72 -11.32 -7.06 11.49
N GLY A 73 -11.72 -8.29 11.83
CA GLY A 73 -12.96 -8.90 11.40
C GLY A 73 -12.85 -9.71 10.11
N ASP A 74 -13.90 -10.48 9.82
CA ASP A 74 -13.91 -11.50 8.77
C ASP A 74 -14.73 -11.09 7.53
N PHE A 75 -15.23 -9.85 7.48
CA PHE A 75 -15.91 -9.31 6.31
C PHE A 75 -14.93 -8.94 5.19
N ALA A 76 -15.43 -8.47 4.05
CA ALA A 76 -14.61 -8.19 2.86
C ALA A 76 -13.40 -7.29 3.21
N PHE A 77 -12.24 -7.61 2.63
CA PHE A 77 -11.02 -6.83 2.82
C PHE A 77 -11.16 -5.47 2.12
N ASN A 78 -10.65 -4.39 2.71
CA ASN A 78 -10.68 -3.07 2.11
C ASN A 78 -9.28 -2.44 2.10
N LYS A 79 -8.56 -2.67 1.00
CA LYS A 79 -7.20 -2.16 0.79
C LYS A 79 -7.14 -0.63 0.88
N GLY A 80 -8.11 0.07 0.29
CA GLY A 80 -8.15 1.53 0.26
C GLY A 80 -8.25 2.14 1.67
N ARG A 81 -9.16 1.63 2.49
CA ARG A 81 -9.30 2.04 3.90
C ARG A 81 -8.02 1.80 4.70
N LEU A 82 -7.46 0.60 4.66
CA LEU A 82 -6.24 0.28 5.43
C LEU A 82 -5.05 1.13 4.98
N THR A 83 -4.94 1.38 3.69
CA THR A 83 -3.92 2.26 3.14
C THR A 83 -4.09 3.68 3.67
N ASN A 84 -5.32 4.21 3.68
CA ASN A 84 -5.61 5.52 4.22
C ASN A 84 -5.29 5.62 5.72
N ILE A 85 -5.65 4.60 6.51
CA ILE A 85 -5.32 4.49 7.94
C ILE A 85 -3.80 4.52 8.14
N GLY A 86 -3.07 3.70 7.38
CA GLY A 86 -1.60 3.64 7.46
C GLY A 86 -0.94 4.97 7.19
N VAL A 87 -1.43 5.74 6.21
CA VAL A 87 -0.94 7.10 5.95
C VAL A 87 -1.18 8.02 7.15
N LEU A 88 -2.40 8.06 7.66
CA LEU A 88 -2.76 8.97 8.75
C LEU A 88 -1.99 8.65 10.03
N GLU A 89 -1.84 7.36 10.38
CA GLU A 89 -1.08 6.95 11.57
C GLU A 89 0.43 7.16 11.39
N ALA A 90 0.99 6.90 10.21
CA ALA A 90 2.41 7.15 9.93
C ALA A 90 2.78 8.63 10.13
N LEU A 91 1.91 9.54 9.64
CA LEU A 91 2.13 10.98 9.74
C LEU A 91 1.98 11.54 11.16
N ARG A 92 1.41 10.79 12.11
CA ARG A 92 1.36 11.17 13.53
C ARG A 92 2.70 10.96 14.24
N VAL A 93 3.51 10.02 13.76
CA VAL A 93 4.72 9.58 14.47
C VAL A 93 6.01 10.10 13.85
N TYR A 94 6.00 10.40 12.55
CA TYR A 94 7.18 10.93 11.88
C TYR A 94 6.79 11.80 10.67
N PRO A 95 7.52 12.90 10.38
CA PRO A 95 7.20 13.80 9.28
C PRO A 95 7.69 13.22 7.95
N PHE A 96 7.04 12.16 7.46
CA PHE A 96 7.36 11.53 6.18
C PHE A 96 7.07 12.47 4.99
N ASP A 97 7.92 12.41 3.98
CA ASP A 97 7.77 13.18 2.74
C ASP A 97 7.04 12.35 1.67
N CYS A 98 7.29 11.03 1.69
CA CYS A 98 6.86 10.08 0.69
C CYS A 98 6.14 8.90 1.34
N ILE A 99 5.04 8.48 0.72
CA ILE A 99 4.34 7.25 1.07
C ILE A 99 4.51 6.26 -0.07
N ILE A 100 4.89 5.03 0.26
CA ILE A 100 4.88 3.90 -0.65
C ILE A 100 3.81 2.92 -0.20
N PHE A 101 2.86 2.63 -1.07
CA PHE A 101 1.91 1.55 -0.90
C PHE A 101 2.53 0.28 -1.45
N ASN A 102 2.60 -0.78 -0.64
CA ASN A 102 3.22 -2.04 -1.06
C ASN A 102 2.32 -3.20 -0.67
N ASP A 103 1.82 -3.94 -1.66
CA ASP A 103 1.13 -5.21 -1.39
C ASP A 103 2.13 -6.19 -0.73
N VAL A 104 1.72 -6.86 0.37
CA VAL A 104 2.60 -7.75 1.18
C VAL A 104 3.15 -8.93 0.38
N ASP A 105 2.50 -9.30 -0.73
CA ASP A 105 2.88 -10.43 -1.57
C ASP A 105 3.87 -10.05 -2.69
N THR A 106 4.35 -8.79 -2.72
CA THR A 106 5.24 -8.29 -3.78
C THR A 106 6.54 -7.71 -3.25
N TYR A 107 7.65 -7.97 -3.96
CA TYR A 107 8.95 -7.35 -3.66
C TYR A 107 9.78 -7.16 -4.94
N PRO A 108 10.68 -6.16 -4.98
CA PRO A 108 11.43 -5.80 -6.18
C PRO A 108 12.57 -6.79 -6.46
N GLU A 109 12.83 -7.08 -7.73
CA GLU A 109 13.93 -7.97 -8.13
C GLU A 109 15.27 -7.24 -8.35
N ASN A 110 15.25 -5.91 -8.44
CA ASN A 110 16.41 -5.12 -8.86
C ASN A 110 16.68 -3.95 -7.90
N ASP A 111 17.85 -3.97 -7.26
CA ASP A 111 18.29 -2.94 -6.30
C ASP A 111 18.40 -1.53 -6.91
N ASN A 112 18.42 -1.38 -8.25
CA ASN A 112 18.46 -0.08 -8.92
C ASN A 112 17.09 0.63 -8.96
N LEU A 113 16.00 -0.04 -8.57
CA LEU A 113 14.69 0.57 -8.48
C LEU A 113 14.57 1.46 -7.23
N LEU A 114 14.62 2.77 -7.43
CA LEU A 114 14.56 3.72 -6.30
C LEU A 114 13.16 3.76 -5.66
N TYR A 115 13.05 3.33 -4.41
CA TYR A 115 11.85 3.38 -3.55
C TYR A 115 11.70 4.75 -2.91
N ARG A 116 11.27 5.69 -3.73
CA ARG A 116 11.08 7.09 -3.35
C ARG A 116 10.06 7.75 -4.26
N CYS A 117 9.51 8.86 -3.84
CA CYS A 117 8.54 9.61 -4.63
C CYS A 117 9.24 10.39 -5.75
N SER A 118 8.46 10.86 -6.72
CA SER A 118 8.96 11.82 -7.71
C SER A 118 9.37 13.13 -7.03
N THR A 119 10.36 13.81 -7.60
CA THR A 119 10.69 15.20 -7.22
C THR A 119 9.88 16.22 -8.01
N ASP A 120 9.25 15.81 -9.13
CA ASP A 120 8.32 16.64 -9.88
C ASP A 120 6.89 16.37 -9.37
N PRO A 121 6.19 17.39 -8.84
CA PRO A 121 4.85 17.23 -8.27
C PRO A 121 3.79 16.80 -9.29
N LYS A 122 4.03 16.96 -10.60
CA LYS A 122 3.13 16.46 -11.66
C LYS A 122 3.13 14.94 -11.78
N TYR A 123 4.13 14.27 -11.23
CA TYR A 123 4.29 12.83 -11.36
C TYR A 123 4.19 12.10 -10.02
N THR A 124 3.33 11.10 -9.97
CA THR A 124 3.39 10.02 -8.99
C THR A 124 4.24 8.88 -9.57
N ARG A 125 4.55 7.82 -8.82
CA ARG A 125 5.34 6.70 -9.35
C ARG A 125 4.63 5.37 -9.21
N HIS A 126 4.60 4.62 -10.30
CA HIS A 126 4.22 3.21 -10.29
C HIS A 126 5.49 2.38 -10.42
N LEU A 127 5.82 1.67 -9.34
CA LEU A 127 7.10 0.99 -9.19
C LEU A 127 7.04 -0.44 -9.75
N SER A 128 5.95 -1.15 -9.51
CA SER A 128 5.76 -2.54 -9.95
C SER A 128 5.10 -2.67 -11.32
N VAL A 129 5.81 -2.23 -12.35
CA VAL A 129 5.31 -2.26 -13.74
C VAL A 129 5.18 -3.69 -14.26
N TYR A 130 6.11 -4.58 -13.90
CA TYR A 130 6.17 -5.96 -14.38
C TYR A 130 6.09 -6.95 -13.21
N LEU A 131 4.89 -7.50 -12.97
CA LEU A 131 4.68 -8.52 -11.93
C LEU A 131 4.94 -9.92 -12.48
N GLU A 132 5.59 -10.78 -11.68
CA GLU A 132 5.82 -12.19 -12.01
C GLU A 132 4.51 -12.93 -12.33
N ARG A 133 3.44 -12.71 -11.55
CA ARG A 133 2.12 -13.30 -11.81
C ARG A 133 1.52 -12.89 -13.15
N GLY A 134 1.95 -11.75 -13.70
CA GLY A 134 1.57 -11.25 -15.02
C GLY A 134 2.52 -11.69 -16.13
N GLY A 135 3.44 -12.62 -15.86
CA GLY A 135 4.46 -13.05 -16.82
C GLY A 135 5.44 -11.94 -17.21
N TYR A 136 5.67 -10.97 -16.32
CA TYR A 136 6.50 -9.78 -16.56
C TYR A 136 6.05 -8.94 -17.76
N LYS A 137 4.73 -8.85 -17.99
CA LYS A 137 4.12 -7.98 -19.01
C LYS A 137 3.26 -6.91 -18.34
N GLU A 138 3.09 -5.76 -19.00
CA GLU A 138 2.07 -4.80 -18.60
C GLU A 138 0.70 -5.46 -18.71
N LEU A 139 -0.06 -5.50 -17.61
CA LEU A 139 -1.39 -6.13 -17.58
C LEU A 139 -2.38 -5.39 -18.48
N TYR A 140 -2.39 -4.06 -18.39
CA TYR A 140 -3.12 -3.14 -19.27
C TYR A 140 -2.56 -1.71 -19.10
N ALA A 141 -2.87 -0.82 -20.05
CA ALA A 141 -2.25 0.51 -20.14
C ALA A 141 -2.42 1.35 -18.86
N ASP A 142 -3.57 1.26 -18.20
CA ASP A 142 -3.90 2.05 -17.01
C ASP A 142 -3.63 1.34 -15.68
N PHE A 143 -3.03 0.16 -15.69
CA PHE A 143 -2.76 -0.62 -14.48
C PHE A 143 -1.79 0.10 -13.53
N VAL A 144 -2.17 0.28 -12.27
CA VAL A 144 -1.31 0.83 -11.21
C VAL A 144 -1.40 0.01 -9.91
N GLY A 145 -1.57 -1.31 -10.01
CA GLY A 145 -1.54 -2.17 -8.83
C GLY A 145 -0.13 -2.58 -8.39
N GLY A 146 -0.03 -3.16 -7.20
CA GLY A 146 1.20 -3.65 -6.58
C GLY A 146 1.87 -2.60 -5.69
N VAL A 147 2.78 -1.82 -6.27
CA VAL A 147 3.63 -0.87 -5.53
C VAL A 147 3.61 0.52 -6.16
N LEU A 148 3.16 1.50 -5.39
CA LEU A 148 2.97 2.90 -5.78
C LEU A 148 3.67 3.84 -4.82
N ALA A 149 4.16 4.98 -5.31
CA ALA A 149 4.72 6.04 -4.47
C ALA A 149 4.11 7.41 -4.78
N LEU A 150 3.59 8.06 -3.73
CA LEU A 150 2.96 9.37 -3.78
C LEU A 150 3.45 10.22 -2.60
N THR A 151 3.69 11.52 -2.84
CA THR A 151 4.01 12.42 -1.73
C THR A 151 2.78 12.65 -0.86
N VAL A 152 3.00 13.07 0.39
CA VAL A 152 1.91 13.44 1.30
C VAL A 152 1.02 14.54 0.70
N GLU A 153 1.61 15.51 -0.01
CA GLU A 153 0.88 16.57 -0.70
C GLU A 153 0.00 16.02 -1.83
N GLN A 154 0.54 15.11 -2.66
CA GLN A 154 -0.21 14.46 -3.73
C GLN A 154 -1.39 13.67 -3.18
N LEU A 155 -1.19 12.94 -2.08
CA LEU A 155 -2.26 12.20 -1.41
C LEU A 155 -3.36 13.10 -0.86
N ARG A 156 -2.99 14.23 -0.24
CA ARG A 156 -3.97 15.24 0.22
C ARG A 156 -4.78 15.80 -0.95
N LYS A 157 -4.14 16.08 -2.08
CA LYS A 157 -4.80 16.62 -3.29
C LYS A 157 -5.86 15.68 -3.86
N ILE A 158 -5.63 14.37 -3.78
CA ILE A 158 -6.55 13.35 -4.29
C ILE A 158 -7.46 12.76 -3.21
N ASN A 159 -7.39 13.28 -1.97
CA ASN A 159 -8.11 12.77 -0.82
C ASN A 159 -7.82 11.28 -0.51
N GLY A 160 -6.61 10.81 -0.77
CA GLY A 160 -6.24 9.40 -0.55
C GLY A 160 -6.96 8.41 -1.48
N TYR A 161 -6.99 7.14 -1.08
CA TYR A 161 -7.76 6.08 -1.74
C TYR A 161 -9.25 6.23 -1.49
N SER A 162 -10.09 5.66 -2.36
CA SER A 162 -11.50 5.41 -2.06
C SER A 162 -11.68 4.47 -0.87
N ASN A 163 -12.72 4.71 -0.07
CA ASN A 163 -13.12 3.82 1.01
C ASN A 163 -14.18 2.79 0.58
N ASP A 164 -14.65 2.83 -0.67
CA ASP A 164 -15.79 2.06 -1.16
C ASP A 164 -15.43 0.77 -1.90
N PHE A 165 -14.14 0.41 -1.99
CA PHE A 165 -13.72 -0.84 -2.62
C PHE A 165 -13.56 -1.94 -1.57
N TRP A 166 -14.68 -2.59 -1.27
CA TRP A 166 -14.72 -3.79 -0.45
C TRP A 166 -14.62 -5.04 -1.34
N GLY A 167 -13.64 -5.90 -1.04
CA GLY A 167 -13.29 -7.04 -1.88
C GLY A 167 -12.20 -6.71 -2.90
N TRP A 168 -11.94 -7.62 -3.84
CA TRP A 168 -10.81 -7.48 -4.75
C TRP A 168 -11.15 -6.66 -6.00
N GLY A 169 -10.32 -5.65 -6.27
CA GLY A 169 -10.16 -5.01 -7.56
C GLY A 169 -10.91 -3.70 -7.77
N GLY A 170 -10.27 -2.81 -8.55
CA GLY A 170 -10.77 -1.52 -8.99
C GLY A 170 -10.33 -0.33 -8.14
N GLU A 171 -9.83 -0.56 -6.93
CA GLU A 171 -9.34 0.47 -6.01
C GLU A 171 -8.10 1.19 -6.55
N ASP A 172 -7.18 0.45 -7.18
CA ASP A 172 -5.99 1.02 -7.81
C ASP A 172 -6.35 1.77 -9.11
N ASP A 173 -7.38 1.31 -9.84
CA ASP A 173 -7.90 2.00 -11.04
C ASP A 173 -8.63 3.32 -10.68
N ASP A 174 -9.39 3.32 -9.58
CA ASP A 174 -9.97 4.51 -8.98
C ASP A 174 -8.84 5.50 -8.60
N LEU A 175 -7.80 5.04 -7.89
CA LEU A 175 -6.65 5.89 -7.55
C LEU A 175 -5.99 6.49 -8.80
N ASN A 176 -5.78 5.70 -9.86
CA ASN A 176 -5.25 6.22 -11.14
C ASN A 176 -6.13 7.35 -11.69
N THR A 177 -7.45 7.14 -11.65
CA THR A 177 -8.41 8.14 -12.10
C THR A 177 -8.33 9.41 -11.25
N ARG A 178 -8.21 9.31 -9.92
CA ARG A 178 -8.03 10.47 -9.03
C ARG A 178 -6.75 11.26 -9.34
N VAL A 179 -5.64 10.56 -9.57
CA VAL A 179 -4.36 11.16 -9.94
C VAL A 179 -4.50 11.95 -11.25
N LYS A 180 -5.15 11.36 -12.27
CA LYS A 180 -5.45 12.05 -13.54
C LYS A 180 -6.35 13.27 -13.35
N LEU A 181 -7.41 13.16 -12.55
CA LEU A 181 -8.33 14.28 -12.25
C LEU A 181 -7.63 15.45 -11.53
N ALA A 182 -6.60 15.15 -10.75
CA ALA A 182 -5.76 16.15 -10.10
C ALA A 182 -4.65 16.72 -11.01
N ASN A 183 -4.72 16.48 -12.33
CA ASN A 183 -3.73 16.88 -13.34
C ASN A 183 -2.31 16.35 -13.04
N MET A 184 -2.23 15.12 -12.52
CA MET A 184 -0.99 14.38 -12.30
C MET A 184 -1.02 13.07 -13.11
N SER A 185 0.12 12.38 -13.18
CA SER A 185 0.20 11.07 -13.84
C SER A 185 1.22 10.15 -13.17
N PHE A 186 1.02 8.84 -13.31
CA PHE A 186 1.98 7.85 -12.85
C PHE A 186 3.16 7.74 -13.83
N GLN A 187 4.35 8.12 -13.36
CA GLN A 187 5.59 7.81 -14.05
C GLN A 187 5.93 6.33 -13.85
N ARG A 188 6.28 5.66 -14.95
CA ARG A 188 6.70 4.26 -14.99
C ARG A 188 8.09 4.15 -15.58
N ASN A 189 8.94 3.31 -14.97
CA ASN A 189 10.18 2.89 -15.60
C ASN A 189 9.93 1.59 -16.37
N LYS A 190 9.78 1.68 -17.69
CA LYS A 190 9.47 0.55 -18.57
C LYS A 190 10.73 -0.24 -18.95
N THR A 191 11.46 -0.69 -17.94
CA THR A 191 12.63 -1.56 -18.09
C THR A 191 12.60 -2.67 -17.05
N GLU A 192 13.54 -3.61 -17.16
CA GLU A 192 13.62 -4.77 -16.26
C GLU A 192 13.88 -4.42 -14.80
N ILE A 193 14.25 -3.17 -14.49
CA ILE A 193 14.40 -2.74 -13.10
C ILE A 193 13.06 -2.68 -12.35
N SER A 194 11.94 -2.57 -13.08
CA SER A 194 10.59 -2.54 -12.50
C SER A 194 9.93 -3.92 -12.43
N ARG A 195 10.74 -4.99 -12.45
CA ARG A 195 10.29 -6.36 -12.20
C ARG A 195 10.13 -6.65 -10.71
N PHE A 196 9.05 -7.32 -10.40
CA PHE A 196 8.66 -7.70 -9.05
C PHE A 196 8.28 -9.17 -9.02
N ARG A 197 8.77 -9.89 -8.01
CA ARG A 197 8.25 -11.22 -7.71
C ARG A 197 6.89 -11.11 -7.03
N THR A 198 6.08 -12.15 -7.20
CA THR A 198 4.80 -12.25 -6.53
C THR A 198 4.71 -13.59 -5.81
N PHE A 199 4.58 -13.55 -4.49
CA PHE A 199 4.45 -14.76 -3.69
C PHE A 199 3.07 -15.39 -3.96
N LYS A 200 3.06 -16.57 -4.56
CA LYS A 200 1.84 -17.31 -4.84
C LYS A 200 1.03 -17.52 -3.55
N HIS A 201 -0.28 -17.29 -3.65
CA HIS A 201 -1.25 -17.65 -2.62
C HIS A 201 -2.48 -18.27 -3.30
N GLY A 202 -3.26 -19.06 -2.54
CA GLY A 202 -4.56 -19.54 -3.01
C GLY A 202 -5.56 -18.39 -3.16
N THR A 203 -6.77 -18.68 -3.66
CA THR A 203 -7.88 -17.72 -3.62
C THR A 203 -8.19 -17.35 -2.18
N ASP A 204 -8.25 -16.05 -1.89
CA ASP A 204 -8.66 -15.56 -0.58
C ASP A 204 -10.17 -15.68 -0.44
N HIS A 205 -10.62 -16.64 0.35
CA HIS A 205 -12.03 -16.76 0.71
C HIS A 205 -12.56 -15.42 1.24
N GLY A 206 -13.61 -14.88 0.61
CA GLY A 206 -14.20 -13.60 0.99
C GLY A 206 -13.54 -12.35 0.37
N ASN A 207 -12.59 -12.52 -0.55
CA ASN A 207 -11.98 -11.43 -1.32
C ASN A 207 -12.15 -11.63 -2.83
N ASP A 208 -13.32 -12.13 -3.23
CA ASP A 208 -13.63 -12.34 -4.65
C ASP A 208 -13.67 -11.00 -5.41
N PRO A 209 -13.37 -11.02 -6.72
CA PRO A 209 -13.56 -9.85 -7.57
C PRO A 209 -14.96 -9.27 -7.44
N HIS A 210 -15.08 -8.03 -6.94
CA HIS A 210 -16.41 -7.48 -6.72
C HIS A 210 -17.08 -7.10 -8.06
N PRO A 211 -18.29 -7.62 -8.37
CA PRO A 211 -18.95 -7.37 -9.67
C PRO A 211 -19.15 -5.88 -9.98
N CYS A 212 -19.24 -5.05 -8.95
CA CYS A 212 -19.55 -3.63 -9.05
C CYS A 212 -18.35 -2.71 -9.23
N ARG A 213 -17.12 -3.26 -9.24
CA ARG A 213 -15.90 -2.45 -9.31
C ARG A 213 -15.90 -1.45 -10.47
N PHE A 214 -16.40 -1.83 -11.65
CA PHE A 214 -16.45 -0.94 -12.81
C PHE A 214 -17.48 0.19 -12.65
N LYS A 215 -18.60 -0.08 -11.96
CA LYS A 215 -19.56 0.97 -11.61
C LYS A 215 -18.99 1.94 -10.59
N LEU A 216 -18.27 1.44 -9.58
CA LEU A 216 -17.58 2.26 -8.59
C LEU A 216 -16.51 3.16 -9.25
N ILE A 217 -15.68 2.61 -10.15
CA ILE A 217 -14.71 3.38 -10.95
C ILE A 217 -15.43 4.48 -11.77
N GLY A 218 -16.61 4.16 -12.34
CA GLY A 218 -17.42 5.15 -13.06
C GLY A 218 -17.86 6.35 -12.21
N LEU A 219 -17.89 6.22 -10.88
CA LEU A 219 -18.28 7.25 -9.94
C LEU A 219 -17.10 8.05 -9.38
N THR A 220 -15.85 7.67 -9.66
CA THR A 220 -14.65 8.32 -9.09
C THR A 220 -14.66 9.83 -9.25
N LYS A 221 -14.98 10.34 -10.46
CA LYS A 221 -15.00 11.79 -10.74
C LYS A 221 -15.96 12.56 -9.83
N GLN A 222 -17.08 11.93 -9.45
CA GLN A 222 -18.10 12.55 -8.61
C GLN A 222 -17.74 12.45 -7.13
N LYS A 223 -17.07 11.37 -6.72
CA LYS A 223 -16.88 11.04 -5.31
C LYS A 223 -15.49 11.33 -4.74
N TYR A 224 -14.45 11.49 -5.56
CA TYR A 224 -13.08 11.44 -5.01
C TYR A 224 -12.77 12.50 -3.94
N LEU A 225 -13.41 13.67 -3.95
CA LEU A 225 -13.23 14.69 -2.92
C LEU A 225 -14.05 14.44 -1.64
N THR A 226 -15.08 13.59 -1.69
CA THR A 226 -15.99 13.28 -0.58
C THR A 226 -15.84 11.86 -0.05
N ASP A 227 -15.17 10.98 -0.80
CA ASP A 227 -14.83 9.61 -0.42
C ASP A 227 -13.30 9.43 -0.40
N GLY A 228 -12.73 9.30 0.79
CA GLY A 228 -11.30 9.10 1.01
C GLY A 228 -10.87 9.52 2.42
N PHE A 229 -9.79 10.29 2.58
CA PHE A 229 -9.37 10.78 3.90
C PHE A 229 -10.48 11.56 4.62
N SER A 230 -11.23 12.37 3.89
CA SER A 230 -12.24 13.28 4.43
C SER A 230 -13.42 12.60 5.13
N ASN A 231 -13.71 11.33 4.81
CA ASN A 231 -14.83 10.57 5.38
C ASN A 231 -14.41 9.20 5.94
N LEU A 232 -13.11 8.97 6.14
CA LEU A 232 -12.60 7.72 6.67
C LEU A 232 -13.02 7.55 8.14
N ASN A 233 -13.78 6.49 8.43
CA ASN A 233 -14.20 6.11 9.78
C ASN A 233 -13.51 4.80 10.19
N TYR A 234 -12.81 4.80 11.33
CA TYR A 234 -12.07 3.65 11.85
C TYR A 234 -11.75 3.82 13.34
N ARG A 235 -11.40 2.72 14.01
CA ARG A 235 -10.80 2.72 15.36
C ARG A 235 -9.49 1.94 15.34
N VAL A 236 -8.45 2.49 15.98
CA VAL A 236 -7.20 1.76 16.21
C VAL A 236 -7.35 0.96 17.51
N GLU A 237 -7.30 -0.36 17.43
CA GLU A 237 -7.31 -1.23 18.61
C GLU A 237 -5.94 -1.27 19.29
N SER A 238 -4.88 -1.34 18.48
CA SER A 238 -3.51 -1.41 18.99
C SER A 238 -2.49 -0.92 17.98
N ILE A 239 -1.45 -0.27 18.49
CA ILE A 239 -0.22 0.00 17.75
C ILE A 239 0.93 -0.67 18.49
N ASN A 240 1.62 -1.59 17.83
CA ASN A 240 2.81 -2.26 18.37
C ASN A 240 4.04 -1.87 17.55
N TYR A 241 5.01 -1.22 18.20
CA TYR A 241 6.29 -0.87 17.60
C TYR A 241 7.27 -2.04 17.73
N GLY A 242 7.11 -3.04 16.86
CA GLY A 242 8.00 -4.20 16.79
C GLY A 242 9.39 -3.84 16.22
N LYS A 243 10.30 -4.81 16.18
CA LYS A 243 11.66 -4.56 15.66
C LYS A 243 11.67 -4.28 14.15
N LEU A 244 10.92 -5.07 13.38
CA LEU A 244 10.91 -5.02 11.91
C LEU A 244 9.85 -4.08 11.33
N TYR A 245 8.77 -3.80 12.06
CA TYR A 245 7.68 -2.96 11.56
C TYR A 245 6.80 -2.44 12.70
N THR A 246 6.04 -1.39 12.40
CA THR A 246 4.92 -0.94 13.23
C THR A 246 3.67 -1.71 12.81
N HIS A 247 3.08 -2.46 13.75
CA HIS A 247 1.83 -3.19 13.52
C HIS A 247 0.65 -2.36 14.02
N ILE A 248 -0.25 -1.99 13.12
CA ILE A 248 -1.48 -1.25 13.42
C ILE A 248 -2.66 -2.18 13.20
N LYS A 249 -3.39 -2.52 14.26
CA LYS A 249 -4.66 -3.25 14.16
C LYS A 249 -5.80 -2.25 14.13
N ALA A 250 -6.57 -2.25 13.06
CA ALA A 250 -7.63 -1.28 12.84
C ALA A 250 -8.99 -1.95 12.59
N ASP A 251 -9.98 -1.51 13.35
CA ASP A 251 -11.39 -1.80 13.14
C ASP A 251 -11.95 -0.80 12.13
N VAL A 252 -12.37 -1.31 10.97
CA VAL A 252 -13.01 -0.53 9.90
C VAL A 252 -14.54 -0.67 9.92
N PHE A 253 -15.09 -1.19 11.02
CA PHE A 253 -16.51 -1.33 11.33
C PHE A 253 -17.33 -2.16 10.34
N GLU A 254 -17.91 -3.25 10.82
CA GLU A 254 -18.82 -4.07 10.01
C GLU A 254 -20.07 -3.27 9.58
N GLU A 255 -20.49 -2.28 10.38
CA GLU A 255 -21.60 -1.38 10.03
C GLU A 255 -21.31 -0.58 8.76
N GLU A 256 -20.05 -0.18 8.54
CA GLU A 256 -19.65 0.54 7.32
C GLU A 256 -19.70 -0.38 6.10
N TYR A 257 -19.28 -1.65 6.26
CA TYR A 257 -19.44 -2.66 5.24
C TYR A 257 -20.92 -2.96 4.93
N ASN A 258 -21.77 -3.02 5.97
CA ASN A 258 -23.21 -3.23 5.82
C ASN A 258 -23.90 -2.05 5.11
N LYS A 259 -23.56 -0.79 5.47
CA LYS A 259 -24.02 0.40 4.74
C LYS A 259 -23.58 0.37 3.28
N TRP A 260 -22.34 -0.04 3.03
CA TRP A 260 -21.84 -0.16 1.66
C TRP A 260 -22.59 -1.22 0.86
N LYS A 261 -22.93 -2.38 1.45
CA LYS A 261 -23.76 -3.41 0.78
C LYS A 261 -25.13 -2.90 0.38
N GLU A 262 -25.74 -2.01 1.18
CA GLU A 262 -27.00 -1.36 0.80
C GLU A 262 -26.79 -0.27 -0.26
N TYR A 263 -25.67 0.45 -0.20
CA TYR A 263 -25.33 1.45 -1.21
C TYR A 263 -25.12 0.85 -2.59
N ILE A 264 -24.40 -0.27 -2.72
CA ILE A 264 -24.20 -0.93 -4.01
C ILE A 264 -25.56 -1.33 -4.64
N LYS A 265 -26.51 -1.80 -3.80
CA LYS A 265 -28.00 -1.73 -3.94
C LYS A 265 -28.47 -0.71 -4.96
N THR A 266 -28.25 0.53 -4.56
CA THR A 266 -28.82 1.73 -5.16
C THR A 266 -28.20 2.08 -6.51
N ILE A 267 -27.00 1.59 -6.81
CA ILE A 267 -26.30 1.84 -8.08
C ILE A 267 -26.47 0.67 -9.07
N GLY A 268 -27.44 -0.21 -8.81
CA GLY A 268 -27.83 -1.33 -9.68
C GLY A 268 -26.89 -2.53 -9.57
N CYS A 269 -26.45 -2.78 -8.35
CA CYS A 269 -25.56 -3.85 -7.94
C CYS A 269 -26.19 -4.50 -6.70
#